data_AF-A0A955J5Z0-F1
#
_entry.id   AF-A0A955J5Z0-F1
#
_cell.length_a   1.000
_cell.length_b   1.000
_cell.length_c   1.000
_cell.angle_alpha   90.00
_cell.angle_beta   90.00
_cell.angle_gamma   90.00
#
_symmetry.space_group_name_H-M   'P 1'
#
loop_
_entity.id
_entity.type
_entity.pdbx_description
1 polymer ?
#
loop_
_entity_poly.entity_id
_entity_poly.type
_entity_poly.pdbx_seq_one_letter_code
_entity_poly.pdbx_strand_id
1 'polypeptide(L)'
;MPRHLTRRSAVAALIALAGAALPAHAALTTMNLGPLTWQTRNGQVINAVHIDTEFWETDAGETFTDGLVSLGRFKTGFNGRALMSTTYDDGILNDYLEVYEETRAEVPGVARVKSVNTAVNPYTRVVTPTSPWNILEGDHLNALTPPVNNSTTFGRSIGILQFMGHMNRYYTDGAGHNLTIPSIDVVYSPTTSGNFLAGDKSHIQIDAAYWGTSDIIMHEYGHHVASSLSMDSSPGGAHTFFTDNIRSVRPGGVNAAGNTGGAALAWSEGLASYLAISAIRDGNLAGTIGGLPAADYDTRYTDQPQNFNVDLETRKWQSGTTNLTNQGRGEGDESSVGRILWDLNDNTAGESFGGNFGDRISFGAQTTMSHILRGTDNAGNESMREMWADLTAVMGTVTGKAAAGLGAGAKQDQAVARVGDIMTEYAVSALPTTNGAVGTTPTLRWNEQNNDNSNLYRVLVFDSAWNIVADSGAAAANLIADPNFVAAPVPGPGA
;
A
#
# COMPACT_ATOMS: atom_id res chain seq x y z
N MET A 1 9.87 -23.13 24.31
CA MET A 1 11.07 -22.28 24.36
C MET A 1 10.62 -20.83 24.26
N PRO A 2 10.82 -19.97 25.26
CA PRO A 2 10.40 -18.58 25.16
C PRO A 2 11.47 -17.78 24.39
N ARG A 3 11.07 -17.17 23.27
CA ARG A 3 11.93 -16.23 22.52
C ARG A 3 11.80 -14.84 23.14
N HIS A 4 12.96 -14.25 23.42
CA HIS A 4 13.14 -12.92 23.97
C HIS A 4 12.56 -11.82 23.06
N LEU A 5 11.79 -10.92 23.67
CA LEU A 5 11.49 -9.59 23.15
C LEU A 5 12.77 -8.74 23.21
N THR A 6 13.39 -8.46 22.07
CA THR A 6 14.44 -7.44 21.96
C THR A 6 13.80 -6.08 21.75
N ARG A 7 13.79 -5.27 22.81
CA ARG A 7 13.58 -3.82 22.71
C ARG A 7 14.72 -3.24 21.87
N ARG A 8 14.41 -2.71 20.67
CA ARG A 8 15.35 -1.89 19.91
C ARG A 8 15.44 -0.53 20.59
N SER A 9 16.44 -0.36 21.45
CA SER A 9 16.87 0.93 21.96
C SER A 9 17.36 1.78 20.78
N ALA A 10 16.99 3.06 20.73
CA ALA A 10 17.63 4.03 19.87
C ALA A 10 19.13 4.02 20.16
N VAL A 11 19.93 3.51 19.21
CA VAL A 11 21.38 3.68 19.26
C VAL A 11 21.62 5.14 18.95
N ALA A 12 21.79 5.96 20.00
CA ALA A 12 22.63 7.14 19.86
C ALA A 12 23.97 6.61 19.35
N ALA A 13 24.38 7.02 18.15
CA ALA A 13 25.70 6.74 17.63
C ALA A 13 26.70 7.44 18.56
N LEU A 14 27.10 6.77 19.64
CA LEU A 14 28.26 7.14 20.42
C LEU A 14 29.45 6.81 19.51
N ILE A 15 29.92 7.80 18.78
CA ILE A 15 31.15 7.69 18.00
C ILE A 15 32.28 7.43 19.00
N ALA A 16 32.65 6.17 19.17
CA ALA A 16 33.87 5.79 19.86
C ALA A 16 35.04 6.13 18.92
N LEU A 17 35.52 7.38 19.02
CA LEU A 17 36.75 7.83 18.37
C LEU A 17 37.92 7.01 18.93
N ALA A 18 38.38 6.03 18.17
CA ALA A 18 39.56 5.26 18.48
C ALA A 18 40.83 6.13 18.28
N GLY A 19 41.36 6.66 19.38
CA GLY A 19 42.80 6.80 19.62
C GLY A 19 43.63 7.78 18.78
N ALA A 20 43.05 8.54 17.85
CA ALA A 20 43.73 9.73 17.32
C ALA A 20 43.53 10.87 18.32
N ALA A 21 44.62 11.43 18.85
CA ALA A 21 44.56 12.66 19.62
C ALA A 21 43.93 13.72 18.71
N LEU A 22 42.70 14.12 19.02
CA LEU A 22 42.07 15.26 18.37
C LEU A 22 43.04 16.45 18.51
N PRO A 23 43.20 17.28 17.47
CA PRO A 23 43.93 18.54 17.62
C PRO A 23 43.38 19.26 18.85
N ALA A 24 44.26 19.89 19.64
CA ALA A 24 43.97 20.41 20.98
C ALA A 24 42.86 21.49 21.05
N HIS A 25 42.15 21.73 19.95
CA HIS A 25 41.15 22.77 19.76
C HIS A 25 39.80 22.28 19.18
N ALA A 26 39.65 21.02 18.76
CA ALA A 26 38.37 20.53 18.23
C ALA A 26 37.34 20.30 19.35
N ALA A 27 36.57 21.32 19.69
CA ALA A 27 35.47 21.23 20.64
C ALA A 27 34.22 20.62 19.98
N LEU A 28 33.47 19.78 20.70
CA LEU A 28 32.28 19.13 20.18
C LEU A 28 31.08 20.09 20.24
N THR A 29 30.70 20.67 19.11
CA THR A 29 29.48 21.48 19.01
C THR A 29 28.28 20.55 18.82
N THR A 30 27.21 20.75 19.59
CA THR A 30 25.98 19.94 19.48
C THR A 30 24.77 20.80 19.16
N MET A 31 24.03 20.42 18.14
CA MET A 31 22.85 21.10 17.64
C MET A 31 21.63 20.21 17.82
N ASN A 32 20.65 20.72 18.55
CA ASN A 32 19.38 20.06 18.83
C ASN A 32 18.26 20.84 18.16
N LEU A 33 17.69 20.28 17.10
CA LEU A 33 16.51 20.83 16.46
C LEU A 33 15.29 20.60 17.33
N GLY A 34 14.49 21.67 17.45
CA GLY A 34 13.12 21.60 17.91
C GLY A 34 12.32 20.58 17.08
N PRO A 35 11.16 20.14 17.60
CA PRO A 35 10.35 19.17 16.89
C PRO A 35 9.87 19.76 15.56
N LEU A 36 10.32 19.19 14.45
CA LEU A 36 9.69 19.39 13.16
C LEU A 36 8.27 18.82 13.28
N THR A 37 7.29 19.67 13.01
CA THR A 37 5.87 19.29 13.05
C THR A 37 5.19 19.64 11.75
N TRP A 38 4.13 18.92 11.46
CA TRP A 38 3.21 19.17 10.35
C TRP A 38 1.77 19.15 10.89
N GLN A 39 0.83 19.64 10.09
CA GLN A 39 -0.58 19.73 10.48
C GLN A 39 -1.44 18.83 9.58
N THR A 40 -2.21 17.92 10.18
CA THR A 40 -3.18 17.08 9.48
C THR A 40 -4.29 17.93 8.85
N ARG A 41 -5.12 17.31 7.98
CA ARG A 41 -6.21 18.03 7.31
C ARG A 41 -7.28 18.60 8.26
N ASN A 42 -7.47 18.01 9.44
CA ASN A 42 -8.38 18.54 10.47
C ASN A 42 -7.70 19.52 11.44
N GLY A 43 -6.45 19.88 11.17
CA GLY A 43 -5.75 20.93 11.91
C GLY A 43 -4.93 20.46 13.11
N GLN A 44 -4.80 19.16 13.36
CA GLN A 44 -3.98 18.65 14.44
C GLN A 44 -2.48 18.73 14.10
N VAL A 45 -1.68 19.22 15.04
CA VAL A 45 -0.22 19.30 14.90
C VAL A 45 0.42 17.99 15.38
N ILE A 46 1.27 17.40 14.54
CA ILE A 46 1.94 16.12 14.79
C ILE A 46 3.42 16.26 14.46
N ASN A 47 4.27 15.53 15.17
CA ASN A 47 5.69 15.44 14.84
C ASN A 47 5.90 14.79 13.47
N ALA A 48 6.76 15.38 12.66
CA ALA A 48 7.20 14.81 11.40
C ALA A 48 8.37 13.85 11.66
N VAL A 49 8.19 12.58 11.35
CA VAL A 49 9.14 11.51 11.69
C VAL A 49 9.95 11.12 10.45
N HIS A 50 11.24 10.88 10.64
CA HIS A 50 12.21 10.45 9.63
C HIS A 50 12.37 11.37 8.43
N ILE A 51 12.15 12.68 8.60
CA ILE A 51 12.37 13.67 7.55
C ILE A 51 13.86 13.98 7.43
N ASP A 52 14.38 14.03 6.20
CA ASP A 52 15.77 14.42 5.88
C ASP A 52 16.02 15.88 6.24
N THR A 53 17.12 16.11 6.96
CA THR A 53 17.56 17.46 7.33
C THR A 53 19.08 17.50 7.33
N GLU A 54 19.60 18.64 6.90
CA GLU A 54 21.03 18.90 6.77
C GLU A 54 21.37 20.22 7.46
N PHE A 55 22.47 20.23 8.21
CA PHE A 55 23.05 21.47 8.71
C PHE A 55 24.18 21.90 7.80
N TRP A 56 24.21 23.20 7.52
CA TRP A 56 25.23 23.86 6.73
C TRP A 56 25.88 24.96 7.54
N GLU A 57 27.14 25.22 7.25
CA GLU A 57 27.93 26.32 7.78
C GLU A 57 28.35 27.27 6.63
N THR A 58 28.51 28.55 6.94
CA THR A 58 29.00 29.59 6.03
C THR A 58 29.90 30.57 6.79
N ASP A 59 30.83 31.21 6.10
CA ASP A 59 31.67 32.25 6.70
C ASP A 59 30.84 33.47 7.15
N ALA A 60 31.28 34.13 8.22
CA ALA A 60 30.54 35.23 8.82
C ALA A 60 30.20 36.36 7.83
N GLY A 61 28.90 36.62 7.64
CA GLY A 61 28.40 37.65 6.74
C GLY A 61 28.24 37.21 5.27
N GLU A 62 28.46 35.93 4.96
CA GLU A 62 28.08 35.34 3.69
C GLU A 62 26.59 34.99 3.63
N THR A 63 26.06 34.93 2.40
CA THR A 63 24.69 34.46 2.18
C THR A 63 24.71 32.97 1.91
N PHE A 64 23.59 32.28 2.14
CA PHE A 64 23.42 30.83 1.88
C PHE A 64 23.80 30.35 0.46
N THR A 65 24.16 31.24 -0.48
CA THR A 65 24.60 30.87 -1.83
C THR A 65 26.11 30.78 -2.02
N ASP A 66 26.92 31.28 -1.08
CA ASP A 66 28.38 31.27 -1.16
C ASP A 66 28.95 30.33 -0.08
N GLY A 67 30.03 29.60 -0.40
CA GLY A 67 30.88 28.94 0.63
C GLY A 67 30.33 27.72 1.39
N LEU A 68 29.05 27.34 1.24
CA LEU A 68 28.42 26.34 2.13
C LEU A 68 29.21 25.04 2.35
N VAL A 69 29.50 24.75 3.63
CA VAL A 69 30.06 23.47 4.07
C VAL A 69 28.97 22.64 4.75
N SER A 70 28.71 21.43 4.24
CA SER A 70 27.79 20.50 4.91
C SER A 70 28.43 20.02 6.21
N LEU A 71 27.77 20.31 7.32
CA LEU A 71 28.16 19.80 8.62
C LEU A 71 27.68 18.34 8.80
N GLY A 72 26.62 17.93 8.10
CA GLY A 72 26.10 16.57 8.12
C GLY A 72 24.59 16.45 7.88
N ARG A 73 24.17 15.27 7.41
CA ARG A 73 22.77 14.89 7.20
C ARG A 73 22.26 13.97 8.30
N PHE A 74 20.99 14.15 8.66
CA PHE A 74 20.32 13.35 9.66
C PHE A 74 18.81 13.29 9.37
N LYS A 75 18.11 12.45 10.14
CA LYS A 75 16.67 12.32 10.06
C LYS A 75 16.01 12.65 11.39
N THR A 76 14.83 13.25 11.36
CA THR A 76 14.05 13.48 12.57
C THR A 76 13.67 12.14 13.24
N GLY A 77 13.74 12.08 14.57
CA GLY A 77 13.29 10.94 15.36
C GLY A 77 11.76 10.91 15.55
N PHE A 78 11.28 9.97 16.38
CA PHE A 78 9.84 9.83 16.67
C PHE A 78 9.22 11.04 17.38
N ASN A 79 10.03 11.86 18.04
CA ASN A 79 9.61 13.11 18.66
C ASN A 79 9.71 14.32 17.69
N GLY A 80 9.97 14.08 16.39
CA GLY A 80 10.16 15.11 15.38
C GLY A 80 11.47 15.89 15.52
N ARG A 81 12.28 15.60 16.54
CA ARG A 81 13.54 16.29 16.77
C ARG A 81 14.66 15.61 16.01
N ALA A 82 15.70 16.37 15.72
CA ALA A 82 16.96 15.80 15.32
C ALA A 82 18.10 16.32 16.17
N LEU A 83 19.06 15.44 16.43
CA LEU A 83 20.27 15.74 17.17
C LEU A 83 21.45 15.50 16.26
N MET A 84 22.33 16.49 16.18
CA MET A 84 23.59 16.38 15.48
C MET A 84 24.71 16.91 16.37
N SER A 85 25.88 16.30 16.25
CA SER A 85 27.11 16.84 16.82
C SER A 85 28.17 16.91 15.73
N THR A 86 28.97 17.96 15.73
CA THR A 86 30.09 18.16 14.79
C THR A 86 31.33 18.60 15.57
N THR A 87 32.50 18.23 15.04
CA THR A 87 33.80 18.76 15.47
C THR A 87 34.40 19.67 14.39
N TYR A 88 33.56 20.17 13.49
CA TYR A 88 33.97 21.13 12.47
C TYR A 88 34.47 22.40 13.17
N ASP A 89 35.63 22.86 12.71
CA ASP A 89 36.40 24.02 13.16
C ASP A 89 36.89 24.66 11.86
N ASP A 90 36.50 25.90 11.60
CA ASP A 90 36.84 26.65 10.39
C ASP A 90 38.31 27.14 10.40
N GLY A 91 39.02 26.92 11.51
CA GLY A 91 40.39 27.32 11.75
C GLY A 91 40.52 28.69 12.42
N ILE A 92 39.42 29.34 12.79
CA ILE A 92 39.39 30.65 13.43
C ILE A 92 39.13 30.49 14.93
N LEU A 93 40.18 30.71 15.73
CA LEU A 93 40.13 30.57 17.18
C LEU A 93 39.07 31.49 17.84
N ASN A 94 38.09 30.86 18.50
CA ASN A 94 36.96 31.50 19.19
C ASN A 94 35.94 32.18 18.27
N ASP A 95 35.79 31.68 17.05
CA ASP A 95 34.71 32.15 16.18
C ASP A 95 33.37 31.46 16.49
N TYR A 96 32.33 31.96 15.85
CA TYR A 96 31.00 31.40 15.87
C TYR A 96 30.77 30.62 14.58
N LEU A 97 30.25 29.40 14.70
CA LEU A 97 29.67 28.72 13.55
C LEU A 97 28.38 29.42 13.17
N GLU A 98 28.28 29.94 11.94
CA GLU A 98 27.01 30.43 11.39
C GLU A 98 26.24 29.27 10.77
N VAL A 99 25.30 28.72 11.54
CA VAL A 99 24.60 27.49 11.13
C VAL A 99 23.27 27.80 10.43
N TYR A 100 23.05 27.10 9.30
CA TYR A 100 21.78 27.01 8.59
C TYR A 100 21.20 25.60 8.68
N GLU A 101 19.89 25.53 8.82
CA GLU A 101 19.14 24.26 8.72
C GLU A 101 18.47 24.20 7.34
N GLU A 102 18.75 23.16 6.57
CA GLU A 102 18.01 22.79 5.37
C GLU A 102 17.18 21.53 5.65
N THR A 103 15.87 21.69 5.76
CA THR A 103 14.94 20.54 5.81
C THR A 103 14.44 20.24 4.40
N ARG A 104 14.49 18.97 3.99
CA ARG A 104 13.94 18.53 2.70
C ARG A 104 12.67 17.73 2.92
N ALA A 105 11.69 17.88 2.04
CA ALA A 105 10.53 16.99 2.02
C ALA A 105 10.97 15.64 1.42
N GLU A 106 11.68 14.87 2.24
CA GLU A 106 12.19 13.55 1.90
C GLU A 106 12.15 12.66 3.15
N VAL A 107 11.72 11.41 2.98
CA VAL A 107 11.97 10.32 3.92
C VAL A 107 12.99 9.40 3.26
N PRO A 108 14.26 9.41 3.68
CA PRO A 108 15.33 8.69 2.99
C PRO A 108 15.01 7.20 2.79
N GLY A 109 15.15 6.74 1.55
CA GLY A 109 14.85 5.36 1.15
C GLY A 109 13.37 5.06 0.92
N VAL A 110 12.47 6.02 1.14
CA VAL A 110 11.02 5.85 0.95
C VAL A 110 10.51 6.73 -0.18
N ALA A 111 10.57 8.04 0.00
CA ALA A 111 10.04 8.98 -0.98
C ALA A 111 10.63 10.37 -0.82
N ARG A 112 10.65 11.13 -1.93
CA ARG A 112 11.07 12.54 -1.97
C ARG A 112 10.11 13.36 -2.81
N VAL A 113 9.64 14.49 -2.29
CA VAL A 113 8.76 15.39 -3.04
C VAL A 113 9.58 16.36 -3.90
N LYS A 114 9.19 16.52 -5.17
CA LYS A 114 9.82 17.40 -6.17
C LYS A 114 8.79 18.27 -6.88
N SER A 115 9.25 19.39 -7.44
CA SER A 115 8.42 20.25 -8.30
C SER A 115 8.53 19.81 -9.75
N VAL A 116 7.47 20.07 -10.52
CA VAL A 116 7.43 19.67 -11.92
C VAL A 116 8.33 20.55 -12.81
N ASN A 117 8.60 21.81 -12.44
CA ASN A 117 9.08 22.84 -13.39
C ASN A 117 9.75 24.09 -12.77
N THR A 118 10.35 24.04 -11.57
CA THR A 118 10.95 25.26 -10.98
C THR A 118 12.41 25.08 -10.59
N ALA A 119 13.24 26.08 -10.92
CA ALA A 119 14.63 26.17 -10.47
C ALA A 119 14.76 26.35 -8.95
N VAL A 120 13.71 26.88 -8.31
CA VAL A 120 13.58 26.90 -6.84
C VAL A 120 12.94 25.59 -6.42
N ASN A 121 13.53 24.88 -5.45
CA ASN A 121 12.96 23.67 -4.86
C ASN A 121 12.00 24.08 -3.72
N PRO A 122 10.66 24.21 -3.93
CA PRO A 122 9.72 24.58 -2.87
C PRO A 122 9.58 23.48 -1.79
N TYR A 123 10.23 22.35 -2.01
CA TYR A 123 10.28 21.20 -1.10
C TYR A 123 11.53 21.17 -0.25
N THR A 124 12.34 22.21 -0.36
CA THR A 124 13.41 22.53 0.57
C THR A 124 12.98 23.74 1.40
N ARG A 125 13.11 23.63 2.71
CA ARG A 125 13.01 24.76 3.62
C ARG A 125 14.38 25.03 4.19
N VAL A 126 14.95 26.16 3.81
CA VAL A 126 16.10 26.72 4.52
C VAL A 126 15.54 27.57 5.65
N VAL A 127 15.76 27.16 6.89
CA VAL A 127 15.53 28.03 8.04
C VAL A 127 16.74 28.94 8.12
N THR A 128 16.64 30.08 7.44
CA THR A 128 17.50 31.23 7.68
C THR A 128 16.90 31.95 8.88
N PRO A 129 17.43 31.83 10.10
CA PRO A 129 17.05 32.77 11.14
C PRO A 129 17.33 34.19 10.63
N THR A 130 16.54 35.19 11.06
CA THR A 130 16.71 36.59 10.61
C THR A 130 18.09 37.18 10.98
N SER A 131 18.88 36.43 11.75
CA SER A 131 20.32 36.53 11.98
C SER A 131 20.82 35.08 12.09
N PRO A 132 21.95 34.67 11.47
CA PRO A 132 22.54 33.33 11.63
C PRO A 132 22.61 32.93 13.11
N TRP A 133 22.44 31.63 13.39
CA TRP A 133 22.67 31.13 14.74
C TRP A 133 24.17 31.08 14.97
N ASN A 134 24.69 32.10 15.65
CA ASN A 134 26.09 32.16 16.05
C ASN A 134 26.30 31.23 17.24
N ILE A 135 26.86 30.05 17.00
CA ILE A 135 27.15 29.06 18.05
C ILE A 135 28.64 29.11 18.33
N LEU A 136 29.03 29.36 19.59
CA LEU A 136 30.43 29.24 19.98
C LEU A 136 30.88 27.78 19.81
N GLU A 137 32.06 27.55 19.26
CA GLU A 137 32.61 26.20 19.12
C GLU A 137 32.64 25.47 20.48
N GLY A 138 32.12 24.24 20.51
CA GLY A 138 31.99 23.45 21.74
C GLY A 138 30.73 23.71 22.56
N ASP A 139 29.85 24.61 22.11
CA ASP A 139 28.60 24.92 22.79
C ASP A 139 27.40 24.11 22.25
N HIS A 140 26.23 24.35 22.86
CA HIS A 140 24.97 23.68 22.57
C HIS A 140 23.94 24.65 21.98
N LEU A 141 23.52 24.41 20.74
CA LEU A 141 22.37 25.10 20.15
C LEU A 141 21.08 24.31 20.37
N ASN A 142 20.08 24.95 20.99
CA ASN A 142 18.70 24.50 20.96
C ASN A 142 17.93 25.35 19.96
N ALA A 143 17.90 24.93 18.70
CA ALA A 143 17.19 25.64 17.64
C ALA A 143 15.68 25.43 17.78
N LEU A 144 14.90 26.52 17.77
CA LEU A 144 13.45 26.42 17.62
C LEU A 144 13.13 26.31 16.14
N THR A 145 13.00 25.10 15.60
CA THR A 145 12.45 24.91 14.26
C THR A 145 10.97 25.33 14.30
N PRO A 146 10.55 26.38 13.58
CA PRO A 146 9.16 26.78 13.60
C PRO A 146 8.30 25.65 13.03
N PRO A 147 7.12 25.37 13.59
CA PRO A 147 6.22 24.35 13.05
C PRO A 147 5.96 24.59 11.57
N VAL A 148 5.96 23.53 10.77
CA VAL A 148 5.54 23.62 9.38
C VAL A 148 4.03 23.47 9.37
N ASN A 149 3.30 24.53 9.04
CA ASN A 149 1.85 24.41 8.90
C ASN A 149 1.48 23.87 7.51
N ASN A 150 0.28 23.33 7.41
CA ASN A 150 -0.27 22.81 6.15
C ASN A 150 -0.82 23.91 5.21
N SER A 151 -0.60 25.19 5.55
CA SER A 151 -0.89 26.30 4.63
C SER A 151 0.20 26.49 3.58
N THR A 152 1.35 25.83 3.73
CA THR A 152 2.45 25.83 2.77
C THR A 152 2.51 24.52 1.99
N THR A 153 3.01 24.58 0.75
CA THR A 153 3.27 23.39 -0.07
C THR A 153 4.22 22.43 0.65
N PHE A 154 5.30 22.95 1.27
CA PHE A 154 6.25 22.16 2.05
C PHE A 154 5.57 21.37 3.18
N GLY A 155 4.71 22.01 3.99
CA GLY A 155 4.01 21.31 5.08
C GLY A 155 3.07 20.21 4.61
N ARG A 156 2.38 20.42 3.49
CA ARG A 156 1.55 19.38 2.86
C ARG A 156 2.38 18.22 2.34
N SER A 157 3.54 18.51 1.76
CA SER A 157 4.51 17.50 1.31
C SER A 157 5.03 16.63 2.45
N ILE A 158 5.32 17.22 3.62
CA ILE A 158 5.65 16.44 4.82
C ILE A 158 4.51 15.47 5.17
N GLY A 159 3.26 15.93 5.16
CA GLY A 159 2.10 15.06 5.40
C GLY A 159 1.99 13.87 4.44
N ILE A 160 2.17 14.12 3.13
CA ILE A 160 2.20 13.06 2.10
C ILE A 160 3.25 12.00 2.46
N LEU A 161 4.47 12.43 2.80
CA LEU A 161 5.56 11.55 3.15
C LEU A 161 5.33 10.77 4.44
N GLN A 162 4.58 11.31 5.41
CA GLN A 162 4.27 10.57 6.63
C GLN A 162 3.35 9.37 6.35
N PHE A 163 2.38 9.51 5.44
CA PHE A 163 1.54 8.37 5.01
C PHE A 163 2.35 7.32 4.25
N MET A 164 3.19 7.74 3.30
CA MET A 164 4.07 6.82 2.56
C MET A 164 5.10 6.14 3.49
N GLY A 165 5.69 6.88 4.43
CA GLY A 165 6.60 6.34 5.44
C GLY A 165 5.94 5.40 6.44
N HIS A 166 4.65 5.58 6.72
CA HIS A 166 3.85 4.60 7.46
C HIS A 166 3.68 3.31 6.66
N MET A 167 3.22 3.40 5.41
CA MET A 167 3.03 2.24 4.54
C MET A 167 4.32 1.47 4.29
N ASN A 168 5.41 2.18 3.99
CA ASN A 168 6.72 1.59 3.78
C ASN A 168 7.15 0.77 5.01
N ARG A 169 7.09 1.34 6.22
CA ARG A 169 7.44 0.61 7.45
C ARG A 169 6.55 -0.61 7.69
N TYR A 170 5.26 -0.54 7.39
CA TYR A 170 4.38 -1.70 7.49
C TYR A 170 4.88 -2.87 6.63
N TYR A 171 5.32 -2.59 5.40
CA TYR A 171 5.80 -3.62 4.47
C TYR A 171 7.30 -4.00 4.61
N THR A 172 8.17 -3.09 5.05
CA THR A 172 9.61 -3.36 5.19
C THR A 172 9.97 -3.87 6.59
N ASP A 173 9.36 -3.29 7.62
CA ASP A 173 9.74 -3.50 9.03
C ASP A 173 8.65 -4.24 9.84
N GLY A 174 7.43 -4.31 9.30
CA GLY A 174 6.31 -5.01 9.91
C GLY A 174 6.62 -6.49 10.13
N ALA A 175 6.00 -7.07 11.15
CA ALA A 175 6.23 -8.44 11.58
C ALA A 175 5.85 -9.44 10.47
N GLY A 176 6.78 -9.71 9.55
CA GLY A 176 6.67 -10.82 8.61
C GLY A 176 6.79 -10.50 7.12
N HIS A 177 6.64 -9.24 6.70
CA HIS A 177 6.67 -8.88 5.27
C HIS A 177 8.12 -8.79 4.74
N ASN A 178 8.99 -8.03 5.42
CA ASN A 178 10.42 -7.87 5.08
C ASN A 178 10.68 -7.53 3.60
N LEU A 179 9.86 -6.67 3.01
CA LEU A 179 9.98 -6.30 1.60
C LEU A 179 11.11 -5.29 1.41
N THR A 180 11.71 -5.30 0.22
CA THR A 180 12.62 -4.24 -0.22
C THR A 180 11.89 -3.38 -1.22
N ILE A 181 11.51 -2.17 -0.81
CA ILE A 181 10.80 -1.21 -1.65
C ILE A 181 11.76 -0.06 -1.96
N PRO A 182 12.07 0.23 -3.23
CA PRO A 182 12.94 1.33 -3.59
C PRO A 182 12.27 2.68 -3.30
N SER A 183 13.09 3.72 -3.12
CA SER A 183 12.60 5.09 -3.03
C SER A 183 11.88 5.50 -4.31
N ILE A 184 10.84 6.34 -4.19
CA ILE A 184 10.15 6.97 -5.33
C ILE A 184 10.10 8.50 -5.22
N ASP A 185 10.18 9.20 -6.34
CA ASP A 185 9.91 10.63 -6.35
C ASP A 185 8.39 10.90 -6.33
N VAL A 186 7.97 11.95 -5.65
CA VAL A 186 6.57 12.41 -5.62
C VAL A 186 6.51 13.78 -6.25
N VAL A 187 5.72 13.91 -7.31
CA VAL A 187 5.44 15.18 -7.97
C VAL A 187 4.19 15.77 -7.33
N TYR A 188 4.38 16.86 -6.59
CA TYR A 188 3.31 17.63 -5.97
C TYR A 188 3.40 19.06 -6.49
N SER A 189 2.27 19.72 -6.74
CA SER A 189 2.22 21.15 -7.09
C SER A 189 0.79 21.66 -6.96
N PRO A 190 0.56 22.95 -6.63
CA PRO A 190 -0.76 23.59 -6.75
C PRO A 190 -1.38 23.50 -8.16
N THR A 191 -0.59 23.19 -9.19
CA THR A 191 -1.00 23.16 -10.59
C THR A 191 -1.06 21.75 -11.18
N THR A 192 -0.69 20.70 -10.45
CA THR A 192 -0.85 19.32 -10.93
C THR A 192 -2.31 18.92 -10.84
N SER A 193 -2.76 18.07 -11.78
CA SER A 193 -4.12 17.56 -11.82
C SER A 193 -4.13 16.04 -11.84
N GLY A 194 -4.93 15.44 -10.97
CA GLY A 194 -5.04 13.99 -10.84
C GLY A 194 -3.92 13.33 -10.03
N ASN A 195 -4.21 12.13 -9.56
CA ASN A 195 -3.31 11.27 -8.79
C ASN A 195 -3.03 10.01 -9.61
N PHE A 196 -1.76 9.63 -9.72
CA PHE A 196 -1.35 8.42 -10.43
C PHE A 196 0.12 8.09 -10.16
N LEU A 197 0.48 6.81 -10.22
CA LEU A 197 1.84 6.38 -10.53
C LEU A 197 2.11 6.57 -12.04
N ALA A 198 3.19 7.27 -12.39
CA ALA A 198 3.55 7.51 -13.80
C ALA A 198 3.73 6.19 -14.57
N GLY A 199 3.42 6.19 -15.87
CA GLY A 199 3.48 4.96 -16.68
C GLY A 199 4.89 4.35 -16.79
N ASP A 200 5.94 5.16 -16.66
CA ASP A 200 7.33 4.73 -16.57
C ASP A 200 7.77 4.35 -15.14
N LYS A 201 6.83 4.42 -14.18
CA LYS A 201 6.99 4.11 -12.76
C LYS A 201 8.06 4.96 -12.06
N SER A 202 8.43 6.11 -12.64
CA SER A 202 9.50 6.97 -12.13
C SER A 202 9.08 7.86 -10.95
N HIS A 203 7.78 8.18 -10.86
CA HIS A 203 7.24 9.06 -9.84
C HIS A 203 5.75 8.84 -9.61
N ILE A 204 5.29 9.22 -8.42
CA ILE A 204 3.87 9.37 -8.09
C ILE A 204 3.48 10.84 -8.25
N GLN A 205 2.41 11.13 -8.94
CA GLN A 205 1.81 12.46 -8.93
C GLN A 205 0.68 12.51 -7.89
N ILE A 206 0.66 13.56 -7.06
CA ILE A 206 -0.45 13.87 -6.17
C ILE A 206 -0.97 15.27 -6.49
N ASP A 207 -2.28 15.38 -6.69
CA ASP A 207 -2.98 16.64 -6.88
C ASP A 207 -3.08 17.41 -5.57
N ALA A 208 -2.92 18.73 -5.65
CA ALA A 208 -2.97 19.61 -4.49
C ALA A 208 -4.27 19.54 -3.70
N ALA A 209 -5.40 19.13 -4.28
CA ALA A 209 -6.68 18.95 -3.59
C ALA A 209 -6.73 17.68 -2.72
N TYR A 210 -5.87 16.71 -3.00
CA TYR A 210 -5.81 15.40 -2.35
C TYR A 210 -4.73 15.32 -1.26
N TRP A 211 -4.16 16.47 -0.88
CA TRP A 211 -3.30 16.51 0.29
C TRP A 211 -4.08 16.08 1.54
N GLY A 212 -3.52 15.15 2.32
CA GLY A 212 -4.16 14.68 3.55
C GLY A 212 -5.24 13.62 3.36
N THR A 213 -5.49 13.12 2.16
CA THR A 213 -6.31 11.91 1.94
C THR A 213 -5.40 10.68 2.00
N SER A 214 -5.32 10.05 3.18
CA SER A 214 -4.44 8.89 3.42
C SER A 214 -4.65 7.80 2.39
N ASP A 215 -5.91 7.46 2.10
CA ASP A 215 -6.28 6.32 1.27
C ASP A 215 -5.72 6.50 -0.15
N ILE A 216 -5.88 7.69 -0.73
CA ILE A 216 -5.38 7.99 -2.08
C ILE A 216 -3.85 8.07 -2.11
N ILE A 217 -3.24 8.74 -1.13
CA ILE A 217 -1.78 8.85 -1.07
C ILE A 217 -1.15 7.45 -0.93
N MET A 218 -1.72 6.61 -0.09
CA MET A 218 -1.27 5.25 0.14
C MET A 218 -1.66 4.31 -1.01
N HIS A 219 -2.75 4.56 -1.73
CA HIS A 219 -3.12 3.84 -2.96
C HIS A 219 -2.09 4.04 -4.07
N GLU A 220 -1.71 5.29 -4.36
CA GLU A 220 -0.66 5.54 -5.35
C GLU A 220 0.69 4.97 -4.93
N TYR A 221 0.99 4.99 -3.63
CA TYR A 221 2.18 4.31 -3.11
C TYR A 221 2.02 2.78 -3.17
N GLY A 222 0.81 2.24 -3.06
CA GLY A 222 0.47 0.84 -3.26
C GLY A 222 0.78 0.36 -4.67
N HIS A 223 0.47 1.17 -5.69
CA HIS A 223 0.92 0.93 -7.07
C HIS A 223 2.45 0.81 -7.16
N HIS A 224 3.18 1.70 -6.48
CA HIS A 224 4.65 1.64 -6.45
C HIS A 224 5.16 0.37 -5.75
N VAL A 225 4.56 -0.01 -4.62
CA VAL A 225 4.88 -1.26 -3.93
C VAL A 225 4.63 -2.46 -4.85
N ALA A 226 3.45 -2.56 -5.47
CA ALA A 226 3.10 -3.64 -6.39
C ALA A 226 4.07 -3.72 -7.59
N SER A 227 4.36 -2.57 -8.21
CA SER A 227 5.30 -2.51 -9.34
C SER A 227 6.72 -2.91 -8.94
N SER A 228 7.20 -2.51 -7.75
CA SER A 228 8.53 -2.89 -7.24
C SER A 228 8.69 -4.39 -6.97
N LEU A 229 7.56 -5.11 -6.89
CA LEU A 229 7.48 -6.54 -6.63
C LEU A 229 6.99 -7.33 -7.85
N SER A 230 6.88 -6.69 -9.02
CA SER A 230 6.35 -7.29 -10.26
C SER A 230 4.95 -7.90 -10.08
N MET A 231 4.07 -7.25 -9.32
CA MET A 231 2.66 -7.66 -9.13
C MET A 231 1.68 -6.83 -9.96
N ASP A 232 2.19 -5.89 -10.74
CA ASP A 232 1.41 -4.94 -11.52
C ASP A 232 1.94 -4.89 -12.96
N SER A 233 1.19 -5.48 -13.89
CA SER A 233 1.40 -5.34 -15.34
C SER A 233 0.30 -4.53 -16.01
N SER A 234 -0.47 -3.76 -15.23
CA SER A 234 -1.50 -2.90 -15.79
C SER A 234 -0.90 -1.91 -16.79
N PRO A 235 -1.55 -1.73 -17.96
CA PRO A 235 -1.17 -0.68 -18.89
C PRO A 235 -1.52 0.73 -18.38
N GLY A 236 -2.16 0.84 -17.21
CA GLY A 236 -2.76 2.05 -16.70
C GLY A 236 -3.99 2.47 -17.50
N GLY A 237 -4.56 3.62 -17.15
CA GLY A 237 -5.68 4.22 -17.89
C GLY A 237 -6.83 4.63 -16.99
N ALA A 238 -7.85 5.22 -17.62
CA ALA A 238 -9.06 5.63 -16.92
C ALA A 238 -9.84 4.39 -16.45
N HIS A 239 -10.20 4.37 -15.18
CA HIS A 239 -10.86 3.27 -14.52
C HIS A 239 -11.87 3.81 -13.49
N THR A 240 -12.74 2.96 -12.98
CA THR A 240 -13.70 3.29 -11.92
C THR A 240 -14.12 2.03 -11.19
N PHE A 241 -14.18 2.09 -9.86
CA PHE A 241 -14.83 1.06 -9.05
C PHE A 241 -16.28 0.79 -9.46
N PHE A 242 -16.73 -0.45 -9.24
CA PHE A 242 -18.05 -0.94 -9.65
C PHE A 242 -18.32 -0.73 -11.13
N THR A 243 -17.28 -0.70 -11.95
CA THR A 243 -17.41 -0.81 -13.39
C THR A 243 -16.61 -2.01 -13.86
N ASP A 244 -17.11 -2.63 -14.93
CA ASP A 244 -16.35 -3.69 -15.58
C ASP A 244 -15.35 -3.02 -16.53
N ASN A 245 -14.09 -2.99 -16.12
CA ASN A 245 -12.97 -2.43 -16.89
C ASN A 245 -12.64 -3.27 -18.14
N ILE A 246 -13.22 -4.46 -18.31
CA ILE A 246 -13.06 -5.31 -19.50
C ILE A 246 -13.94 -4.80 -20.65
N ARG A 247 -15.21 -4.47 -20.37
CA ARG A 247 -16.22 -4.13 -21.39
C ARG A 247 -16.52 -2.65 -21.57
N SER A 248 -16.30 -1.82 -20.55
CA SER A 248 -16.90 -0.48 -20.49
C SER A 248 -16.45 0.47 -21.62
N VAL A 249 -17.11 0.37 -22.77
CA VAL A 249 -17.09 1.38 -23.83
C VAL A 249 -17.76 2.62 -23.26
N ARG A 250 -17.02 3.47 -22.55
CA ARG A 250 -17.51 4.81 -22.24
C ARG A 250 -17.76 5.52 -23.57
N PRO A 251 -18.92 6.17 -23.77
CA PRO A 251 -19.08 7.10 -24.88
C PRO A 251 -18.00 8.19 -24.78
N GLY A 252 -16.94 8.08 -25.59
CA GLY A 252 -15.79 8.98 -25.58
C GLY A 252 -14.59 8.57 -24.70
N GLY A 253 -14.60 7.40 -24.07
CA GLY A 253 -13.45 6.87 -23.32
C GLY A 253 -12.87 5.64 -24.00
N VAL A 254 -11.57 5.68 -24.30
CA VAL A 254 -10.86 4.61 -24.98
C VAL A 254 -10.67 3.44 -24.01
N ASN A 255 -11.43 2.35 -24.17
CA ASN A 255 -10.98 1.04 -23.68
C ASN A 255 -9.80 0.61 -24.56
N ALA A 256 -8.60 1.05 -24.21
CA ALA A 256 -7.41 0.79 -25.02
C ALA A 256 -6.90 -0.66 -24.88
N ALA A 257 -7.38 -1.43 -23.91
CA ALA A 257 -6.62 -2.55 -23.37
C ALA A 257 -7.19 -3.96 -23.66
N GLY A 258 -8.42 -4.07 -24.20
CA GLY A 258 -9.08 -5.36 -24.43
C GLY A 258 -9.29 -6.18 -23.15
N ASN A 259 -9.70 -7.44 -23.27
CA ASN A 259 -10.09 -8.22 -22.09
C ASN A 259 -8.97 -8.41 -21.06
N THR A 260 -7.75 -8.69 -21.54
CA THR A 260 -6.58 -8.90 -20.69
C THR A 260 -6.15 -7.61 -19.99
N GLY A 261 -6.21 -6.47 -20.67
CA GLY A 261 -5.81 -5.20 -20.09
C GLY A 261 -6.84 -4.64 -19.12
N GLY A 262 -8.14 -4.87 -19.32
CA GLY A 262 -9.19 -4.49 -18.37
C GLY A 262 -9.10 -5.25 -17.05
N ALA A 263 -8.86 -6.57 -17.12
CA ALA A 263 -8.65 -7.40 -15.92
C ALA A 263 -7.33 -7.05 -15.22
N ALA A 264 -6.23 -6.81 -15.96
CA ALA A 264 -4.97 -6.35 -15.38
C ALA A 264 -5.10 -4.98 -14.70
N LEU A 265 -5.88 -4.07 -15.28
CA LEU A 265 -6.19 -2.78 -14.68
C LEU A 265 -6.99 -2.93 -13.39
N ALA A 266 -8.06 -3.73 -13.40
CA ALA A 266 -8.83 -4.02 -12.20
C ALA A 266 -8.00 -4.67 -11.09
N TRP A 267 -7.15 -5.64 -11.46
CA TRP A 267 -6.19 -6.27 -10.56
C TRP A 267 -5.29 -5.24 -9.91
N SER A 268 -4.64 -4.40 -10.71
CA SER A 268 -3.69 -3.37 -10.26
C SER A 268 -4.32 -2.37 -9.29
N GLU A 269 -5.47 -1.80 -9.64
CA GLU A 269 -6.15 -0.81 -8.79
C GLU A 269 -6.74 -1.46 -7.51
N GLY A 270 -7.28 -2.67 -7.62
CA GLY A 270 -7.77 -3.44 -6.47
C GLY A 270 -6.63 -3.85 -5.53
N LEU A 271 -5.48 -4.23 -6.08
CA LEU A 271 -4.27 -4.55 -5.32
C LEU A 271 -3.72 -3.30 -4.61
N ALA A 272 -3.62 -2.17 -5.29
CA ALA A 272 -3.18 -0.91 -4.69
C ALA A 272 -4.10 -0.47 -3.54
N SER A 273 -5.42 -0.58 -3.74
CA SER A 273 -6.43 -0.31 -2.70
C SER A 273 -6.25 -1.24 -1.50
N TYR A 274 -6.11 -2.55 -1.74
CA TYR A 274 -5.86 -3.54 -0.71
C TYR A 274 -4.59 -3.21 0.09
N LEU A 275 -3.47 -2.95 -0.60
CA LEU A 275 -2.20 -2.66 0.07
C LEU A 275 -2.30 -1.41 0.95
N ALA A 276 -2.98 -0.36 0.46
CA ALA A 276 -3.21 0.86 1.22
C ALA A 276 -4.03 0.58 2.49
N ILE A 277 -5.17 -0.10 2.36
CA ILE A 277 -6.08 -0.37 3.48
C ILE A 277 -5.45 -1.34 4.50
N SER A 278 -4.69 -2.34 4.08
CA SER A 278 -3.90 -3.20 4.98
C SER A 278 -2.89 -2.40 5.79
N ALA A 279 -2.13 -1.50 5.17
CA ALA A 279 -1.20 -0.64 5.90
C ALA A 279 -1.92 0.33 6.84
N ILE A 280 -3.10 0.81 6.48
CA ILE A 280 -3.93 1.67 7.32
C ILE A 280 -4.41 0.93 8.57
N ARG A 281 -5.02 -0.25 8.37
CA ARG A 281 -5.70 -1.03 9.41
C ARG A 281 -4.72 -1.86 10.22
N ASP A 282 -4.02 -2.78 9.58
CA ASP A 282 -3.11 -3.71 10.23
C ASP A 282 -1.84 -3.00 10.70
N GLY A 283 -1.41 -1.97 9.96
CA GLY A 283 -0.31 -1.10 10.37
C GLY A 283 -0.68 -0.12 11.49
N ASN A 284 -1.96 -0.03 11.89
CA ASN A 284 -2.44 0.89 12.92
C ASN A 284 -2.05 2.35 12.65
N LEU A 285 -2.50 2.88 11.51
CA LEU A 285 -2.26 4.28 11.13
C LEU A 285 -2.77 5.25 12.20
N ALA A 286 -3.95 4.99 12.79
CA ALA A 286 -4.52 5.83 13.85
C ALA A 286 -3.61 5.98 15.09
N GLY A 287 -2.91 4.91 15.47
CA GLY A 287 -1.93 4.93 16.56
C GLY A 287 -0.60 5.58 16.18
N THR A 288 -0.28 5.63 14.88
CA THR A 288 0.97 6.20 14.36
C THR A 288 0.85 7.70 14.07
N ILE A 289 -0.27 8.10 13.47
CA ILE A 289 -0.61 9.47 13.12
C ILE A 289 -1.91 9.84 13.85
N GLY A 290 -1.76 10.42 15.03
CA GLY A 290 -2.89 10.71 15.92
C GLY A 290 -3.88 11.73 15.34
N GLY A 291 -5.15 11.51 15.63
CA GLY A 291 -6.26 12.42 15.32
C GLY A 291 -6.42 12.76 13.85
N LEU A 292 -6.14 11.79 12.98
CA LEU A 292 -6.81 11.71 11.70
C LEU A 292 -8.33 11.56 11.90
N PRO A 293 -9.17 12.01 10.96
CA PRO A 293 -10.58 11.63 10.91
C PRO A 293 -10.79 10.12 10.89
N ALA A 294 -11.91 9.64 11.44
CA ALA A 294 -12.23 8.21 11.49
C ALA A 294 -12.22 7.51 10.11
N ALA A 295 -12.61 8.24 9.07
CA ALA A 295 -12.62 7.77 7.70
C ALA A 295 -11.23 7.55 7.08
N ASP A 296 -10.14 7.97 7.75
CA ASP A 296 -8.76 7.75 7.26
C ASP A 296 -8.11 6.50 7.89
N TYR A 297 -8.83 5.79 8.78
CA TYR A 297 -8.32 4.59 9.44
C TYR A 297 -9.34 3.46 9.58
N ASP A 298 -10.35 3.47 8.72
CA ASP A 298 -11.33 2.40 8.59
C ASP A 298 -10.96 1.47 7.41
N THR A 299 -11.86 0.52 7.11
CA THR A 299 -11.70 -0.47 6.02
C THR A 299 -12.14 0.10 4.68
N ARG A 300 -12.39 1.41 4.59
CA ARG A 300 -12.97 2.04 3.42
C ARG A 300 -11.90 2.81 2.66
N TYR A 301 -11.88 2.61 1.36
CA TYR A 301 -11.22 3.51 0.45
C TYR A 301 -12.12 4.72 0.21
N THR A 302 -11.69 5.91 0.63
CA THR A 302 -12.46 7.15 0.52
C THR A 302 -11.76 8.18 -0.38
N ASP A 303 -12.37 8.47 -1.54
CA ASP A 303 -12.08 9.69 -2.32
C ASP A 303 -13.06 10.79 -1.90
N GLN A 304 -12.62 11.62 -0.94
CA GLN A 304 -13.43 12.71 -0.40
C GLN A 304 -13.80 13.77 -1.45
N PRO A 305 -12.86 14.28 -2.27
CA PRO A 305 -13.19 15.24 -3.33
C PRO A 305 -14.28 14.75 -4.30
N GLN A 306 -14.36 13.44 -4.55
CA GLN A 306 -15.36 12.84 -5.43
C GLN A 306 -16.58 12.27 -4.70
N ASN A 307 -16.65 12.39 -3.37
CA ASN A 307 -17.69 11.80 -2.52
C ASN A 307 -17.89 10.30 -2.81
N PHE A 308 -16.77 9.58 -2.87
CA PHE A 308 -16.69 8.20 -3.27
C PHE A 308 -16.12 7.36 -2.11
N ASN A 309 -16.74 6.21 -1.80
CA ASN A 309 -16.39 5.40 -0.63
C ASN A 309 -16.66 3.91 -0.85
N VAL A 310 -15.60 3.10 -0.94
CA VAL A 310 -15.67 1.64 -1.08
C VAL A 310 -15.25 0.99 0.22
N ASP A 311 -16.17 0.27 0.84
CA ASP A 311 -15.82 -0.60 1.96
C ASP A 311 -15.27 -1.93 1.43
N LEU A 312 -14.02 -2.25 1.81
CA LEU A 312 -13.41 -3.55 1.51
C LEU A 312 -13.95 -4.67 2.43
N GLU A 313 -14.51 -4.30 3.58
CA GLU A 313 -15.09 -5.25 4.53
C GLU A 313 -16.55 -5.57 4.18
N THR A 314 -17.33 -4.53 3.86
CA THR A 314 -18.78 -4.71 3.68
C THR A 314 -19.21 -4.69 2.22
N ARG A 315 -20.12 -5.60 1.85
CA ARG A 315 -20.82 -5.59 0.54
C ARG A 315 -21.68 -4.33 0.31
N LYS A 316 -21.82 -3.43 1.28
CA LYS A 316 -22.74 -2.30 1.22
C LYS A 316 -22.05 -1.08 0.65
N TRP A 317 -22.40 -0.76 -0.59
CA TRP A 317 -22.22 0.60 -1.11
C TRP A 317 -23.19 1.54 -0.41
N GLN A 318 -22.68 2.60 0.22
CA GLN A 318 -23.51 3.60 0.90
C GLN A 318 -23.52 4.92 0.12
N SER A 319 -24.24 4.96 -0.99
CA SER A 319 -24.54 6.22 -1.69
C SER A 319 -26.00 6.62 -1.50
N GLY A 320 -26.18 7.70 -0.74
CA GLY A 320 -27.24 8.70 -0.86
C GLY A 320 -28.70 8.27 -0.73
N THR A 321 -29.21 7.35 -1.55
CA THR A 321 -30.66 7.15 -1.65
C THR A 321 -31.15 5.80 -2.21
N THR A 322 -30.28 4.86 -2.60
CA THR A 322 -30.73 3.51 -2.99
C THR A 322 -29.71 2.46 -2.56
N ASN A 323 -30.06 1.64 -1.57
CA ASN A 323 -29.36 0.43 -1.17
C ASN A 323 -29.36 -0.57 -2.35
N LEU A 324 -28.43 -0.44 -3.28
CA LEU A 324 -28.07 -1.54 -4.17
C LEU A 324 -26.90 -2.28 -3.51
N THR A 325 -27.12 -3.55 -3.20
CA THR A 325 -26.08 -4.50 -2.83
C THR A 325 -25.14 -4.66 -4.03
N ASN A 326 -24.13 -3.79 -4.13
CA ASN A 326 -23.12 -3.88 -5.17
C ASN A 326 -22.08 -4.92 -4.71
N GLN A 327 -22.32 -6.18 -5.10
CA GLN A 327 -21.47 -7.34 -4.78
C GLN A 327 -20.10 -7.28 -5.50
N GLY A 328 -19.82 -6.23 -6.26
CA GLY A 328 -18.72 -6.19 -7.23
C GLY A 328 -19.20 -6.66 -8.61
N ARG A 329 -18.37 -6.43 -9.64
CA ARG A 329 -18.67 -6.71 -11.05
C ARG A 329 -17.68 -7.70 -11.69
N GLY A 330 -17.06 -8.55 -10.88
CA GLY A 330 -16.20 -9.65 -11.32
C GLY A 330 -14.73 -9.25 -11.46
N GLU A 331 -13.96 -10.03 -12.22
CA GLU A 331 -12.49 -9.83 -12.32
C GLU A 331 -12.07 -8.50 -12.97
N GLY A 332 -13.01 -7.85 -13.68
CA GLY A 332 -12.85 -6.51 -14.25
C GLY A 332 -13.18 -5.38 -13.28
N ASP A 333 -13.53 -5.66 -12.03
CA ASP A 333 -13.88 -4.67 -11.01
C ASP A 333 -12.86 -4.61 -9.88
N GLU A 334 -12.31 -3.42 -9.71
CA GLU A 334 -11.33 -3.07 -8.67
C GLU A 334 -11.87 -3.39 -7.27
N SER A 335 -13.17 -3.17 -7.04
CA SER A 335 -13.80 -3.47 -5.75
C SER A 335 -13.91 -4.97 -5.49
N SER A 336 -14.18 -5.78 -6.52
CA SER A 336 -14.17 -7.24 -6.39
C SER A 336 -12.78 -7.74 -6.04
N VAL A 337 -11.75 -7.26 -6.74
CA VAL A 337 -10.35 -7.62 -6.47
C VAL A 337 -9.96 -7.22 -5.04
N GLY A 338 -10.15 -5.95 -4.67
CA GLY A 338 -9.73 -5.44 -3.37
C GLY A 338 -10.41 -6.17 -2.21
N ARG A 339 -11.70 -6.50 -2.33
CA ARG A 339 -12.45 -7.26 -1.32
C ARG A 339 -11.99 -8.71 -1.20
N ILE A 340 -11.76 -9.39 -2.32
CA ILE A 340 -11.19 -10.75 -2.30
C ILE A 340 -9.85 -10.76 -1.56
N LEU A 341 -8.97 -9.79 -1.86
CA LEU A 341 -7.67 -9.70 -1.18
C LEU A 341 -7.82 -9.38 0.30
N TRP A 342 -8.79 -8.54 0.65
CA TRP A 342 -9.13 -8.20 2.04
C TRP A 342 -9.63 -9.41 2.84
N ASP A 343 -10.62 -10.16 2.32
CA ASP A 343 -11.14 -11.40 2.92
C ASP A 343 -10.04 -12.47 3.13
N LEU A 344 -9.01 -12.49 2.26
CA LEU A 344 -7.87 -13.38 2.47
C LEU A 344 -6.96 -12.87 3.61
N ASN A 345 -6.82 -11.55 3.73
CA ASN A 345 -5.88 -10.87 4.61
C ASN A 345 -6.31 -10.78 6.06
N ASP A 346 -7.55 -10.39 6.32
CA ASP A 346 -7.99 -10.21 7.69
C ASP A 346 -7.94 -11.54 8.46
N ASN A 347 -7.82 -11.44 9.78
CA ASN A 347 -7.58 -12.58 10.65
C ASN A 347 -8.83 -12.99 11.44
N THR A 348 -10.01 -12.58 10.97
CA THR A 348 -11.25 -12.65 11.73
C THR A 348 -12.26 -13.59 11.09
N ALA A 349 -11.86 -14.84 10.82
CA ALA A 349 -12.78 -15.87 10.33
C ALA A 349 -14.08 -15.92 11.19
N GLY A 350 -15.19 -15.47 10.61
CA GLY A 350 -16.50 -15.44 11.28
C GLY A 350 -17.15 -14.06 11.44
N GLU A 351 -16.65 -12.99 10.81
CA GLU A 351 -17.49 -11.82 10.60
C GLU A 351 -18.74 -12.24 9.83
N SER A 352 -19.93 -11.80 10.23
CA SER A 352 -21.17 -12.14 9.51
C SER A 352 -21.81 -10.87 9.00
N PHE A 353 -21.74 -10.65 7.69
CA PHE A 353 -22.32 -9.49 7.01
C PHE A 353 -23.83 -9.60 6.79
N GLY A 354 -24.51 -10.39 7.63
CA GLY A 354 -25.93 -10.73 7.51
C GLY A 354 -26.16 -11.75 6.40
N GLY A 355 -26.82 -12.87 6.72
CA GLY A 355 -27.28 -13.85 5.72
C GLY A 355 -26.30 -14.97 5.35
N ASN A 356 -25.47 -15.45 6.28
CA ASN A 356 -24.46 -16.51 6.08
C ASN A 356 -23.25 -16.10 5.20
N PHE A 357 -23.03 -14.81 4.99
CA PHE A 357 -21.84 -14.27 4.33
C PHE A 357 -20.86 -13.77 5.39
N GLY A 358 -19.58 -14.09 5.21
CA GLY A 358 -18.56 -13.93 6.22
C GLY A 358 -17.25 -14.58 5.81
N ASP A 359 -16.14 -14.14 6.39
CA ASP A 359 -14.81 -14.58 5.99
C ASP A 359 -14.68 -16.09 6.18
N ARG A 360 -14.45 -16.78 5.07
CA ARG A 360 -14.34 -18.24 5.04
C ARG A 360 -12.90 -18.69 5.20
N ILE A 361 -11.98 -17.73 5.15
CA ILE A 361 -10.54 -17.90 5.12
C ILE A 361 -9.94 -16.78 5.96
N SER A 362 -8.85 -17.07 6.67
CA SER A 362 -8.09 -16.06 7.41
C SER A 362 -6.61 -16.41 7.29
N PHE A 363 -5.94 -15.92 6.23
CA PHE A 363 -4.50 -16.15 6.06
C PHE A 363 -3.66 -15.23 6.95
N GLY A 364 -4.19 -14.06 7.28
CA GLY A 364 -3.40 -12.99 7.86
C GLY A 364 -2.54 -12.30 6.80
N ALA A 365 -2.29 -11.00 6.99
CA ALA A 365 -1.53 -10.17 6.07
C ALA A 365 -0.19 -10.74 5.63
N GLN A 366 0.56 -11.35 6.55
CA GLN A 366 1.85 -11.94 6.21
C GLN A 366 1.70 -13.04 5.15
N THR A 367 0.78 -13.98 5.35
CA THR A 367 0.61 -15.12 4.45
C THR A 367 0.01 -14.68 3.11
N THR A 368 -0.97 -13.77 3.13
CA THR A 368 -1.53 -13.17 1.90
C THR A 368 -0.43 -12.52 1.08
N MET A 369 0.43 -11.72 1.69
CA MET A 369 1.51 -11.06 0.97
C MET A 369 2.60 -12.04 0.51
N SER A 370 3.15 -12.88 1.41
CA SER A 370 4.36 -13.67 1.11
C SER A 370 4.11 -14.96 0.34
N HIS A 371 2.89 -15.52 0.38
CA HIS A 371 2.58 -16.82 -0.23
C HIS A 371 1.51 -16.76 -1.30
N ILE A 372 0.59 -15.78 -1.24
CA ILE A 372 -0.51 -15.69 -2.18
C ILE A 372 -0.24 -14.61 -3.24
N LEU A 373 0.27 -13.43 -2.85
CA LEU A 373 0.54 -12.36 -3.81
C LEU A 373 1.93 -12.47 -4.44
N ARG A 374 2.96 -12.89 -3.70
CA ARG A 374 4.30 -13.08 -4.26
C ARG A 374 4.48 -14.39 -5.02
N GLY A 375 3.55 -15.32 -4.85
CA GLY A 375 3.67 -16.69 -5.31
C GLY A 375 4.82 -17.46 -4.69
N THR A 376 4.93 -18.74 -5.06
CA THR A 376 5.95 -19.64 -4.49
C THR A 376 7.37 -19.37 -4.99
N ASP A 377 7.52 -18.69 -6.12
CA ASP A 377 8.79 -18.30 -6.73
C ASP A 377 9.22 -16.86 -6.40
N ASN A 378 8.39 -16.12 -5.66
CA ASN A 378 8.56 -14.71 -5.35
C ASN A 378 8.49 -13.76 -6.57
N ALA A 379 7.96 -14.21 -7.71
CA ALA A 379 7.87 -13.41 -8.93
C ALA A 379 6.79 -12.33 -8.86
N GLY A 380 5.83 -12.44 -7.93
CA GLY A 380 4.67 -11.55 -7.90
C GLY A 380 3.58 -12.04 -8.84
N ASN A 381 2.34 -12.07 -8.35
CA ASN A 381 1.17 -12.38 -9.16
C ASN A 381 0.63 -11.10 -9.77
N GLU A 382 0.51 -11.09 -11.10
CA GLU A 382 0.05 -9.95 -11.89
C GLU A 382 -1.44 -10.08 -12.24
N SER A 383 -2.09 -11.17 -11.84
CA SER A 383 -3.49 -11.44 -12.14
C SER A 383 -4.16 -12.32 -11.09
N MET A 384 -5.50 -12.25 -11.06
CA MET A 384 -6.33 -13.16 -10.27
C MET A 384 -6.08 -14.64 -10.62
N ARG A 385 -5.76 -14.94 -11.87
CA ARG A 385 -5.51 -16.32 -12.32
C ARG A 385 -4.26 -16.91 -11.67
N GLU A 386 -3.18 -16.14 -11.62
CA GLU A 386 -1.92 -16.56 -11.01
C GLU A 386 -2.09 -16.69 -9.50
N MET A 387 -2.72 -15.68 -8.87
CA MET A 387 -3.11 -15.74 -7.46
C MET A 387 -3.94 -16.98 -7.14
N TRP A 388 -4.93 -17.32 -7.96
CA TRP A 388 -5.76 -18.51 -7.78
C TRP A 388 -4.94 -19.81 -7.82
N ALA A 389 -3.95 -19.90 -8.71
CA ALA A 389 -3.08 -21.06 -8.82
C ALA A 389 -2.26 -21.27 -7.54
N ASP A 390 -1.62 -20.20 -7.03
CA ASP A 390 -0.86 -20.25 -5.78
C ASP A 390 -1.76 -20.52 -4.58
N LEU A 391 -2.92 -19.88 -4.53
CA LEU A 391 -3.90 -20.06 -3.47
C LEU A 391 -4.40 -21.52 -3.42
N THR A 392 -4.68 -22.13 -4.57
CA THR A 392 -5.04 -23.56 -4.67
C THR A 392 -3.91 -24.45 -4.16
N ALA A 393 -2.65 -24.12 -4.45
CA ALA A 393 -1.50 -24.86 -3.95
C ALA A 393 -1.37 -24.74 -2.42
N VAL A 394 -1.52 -23.53 -1.87
CA VAL A 394 -1.51 -23.29 -0.41
C VAL A 394 -2.63 -24.06 0.28
N MET A 395 -3.82 -24.18 -0.32
CA MET A 395 -4.96 -24.94 0.23
C MET A 395 -4.66 -26.44 0.39
N GLY A 396 -3.68 -26.98 -0.34
CA GLY A 396 -3.24 -28.37 -0.18
C GLY A 396 -2.48 -28.62 1.13
N THR A 397 -1.95 -27.57 1.75
CA THR A 397 -1.10 -27.65 2.95
C THR A 397 -1.93 -27.72 4.24
N VAL A 398 -1.31 -28.13 5.35
CA VAL A 398 -1.94 -28.09 6.68
C VAL A 398 -2.32 -26.66 7.08
N THR A 399 -1.45 -25.68 6.79
CA THR A 399 -1.69 -24.26 7.07
C THR A 399 -2.86 -23.71 6.26
N GLY A 400 -2.93 -24.02 4.96
CA GLY A 400 -4.04 -23.61 4.10
C GLY A 400 -5.39 -24.14 4.58
N LYS A 401 -5.45 -25.42 4.94
CA LYS A 401 -6.66 -26.03 5.51
C LYS A 401 -7.05 -25.37 6.83
N ALA A 402 -6.08 -25.12 7.71
CA ALA A 402 -6.34 -24.45 8.98
C ALA A 402 -6.90 -23.03 8.79
N ALA A 403 -6.34 -22.26 7.83
CA ALA A 403 -6.84 -20.94 7.48
C ALA A 403 -8.27 -20.96 6.94
N ALA A 404 -8.67 -22.03 6.24
CA ALA A 404 -10.05 -22.28 5.80
C ALA A 404 -10.97 -22.85 6.90
N GLY A 405 -10.52 -22.87 8.16
CA GLY A 405 -11.26 -23.43 9.30
C GLY A 405 -11.43 -24.96 9.25
N LEU A 406 -10.57 -25.66 8.52
CA LEU A 406 -10.63 -27.11 8.33
C LEU A 406 -9.50 -27.83 9.10
N GLY A 407 -9.79 -29.06 9.53
CA GLY A 407 -8.78 -29.92 10.16
C GLY A 407 -7.70 -30.40 9.17
N ALA A 408 -6.53 -30.79 9.67
CA ALA A 408 -5.39 -31.23 8.84
C ALA A 408 -5.73 -32.42 7.89
N GLY A 409 -6.66 -33.29 8.31
CA GLY A 409 -7.13 -34.44 7.52
C GLY A 409 -8.20 -34.09 6.48
N ALA A 410 -8.68 -32.84 6.41
CA ALA A 410 -9.59 -32.40 5.37
C ALA A 410 -8.96 -32.54 3.98
N LYS A 411 -9.78 -32.76 2.96
CA LYS A 411 -9.29 -32.81 1.58
C LYS A 411 -8.95 -31.40 1.10
N GLN A 412 -7.94 -31.30 0.24
CA GLN A 412 -7.57 -30.02 -0.40
C GLN A 412 -8.78 -29.38 -1.06
N ASP A 413 -9.58 -30.18 -1.76
CA ASP A 413 -10.79 -29.76 -2.47
C ASP A 413 -11.81 -29.06 -1.56
N GLN A 414 -11.92 -29.47 -0.30
CA GLN A 414 -12.79 -28.80 0.68
C GLN A 414 -12.28 -27.40 1.01
N ALA A 415 -10.96 -27.23 1.13
CA ALA A 415 -10.34 -25.92 1.38
C ALA A 415 -10.45 -25.01 0.15
N VAL A 416 -10.20 -25.55 -1.06
CA VAL A 416 -10.34 -24.82 -2.32
C VAL A 416 -11.78 -24.33 -2.53
N ALA A 417 -12.78 -25.13 -2.15
CA ALA A 417 -14.18 -24.72 -2.22
C ALA A 417 -14.49 -23.49 -1.34
N ARG A 418 -13.87 -23.37 -0.15
CA ARG A 418 -14.01 -22.19 0.72
C ARG A 418 -13.45 -20.92 0.08
N VAL A 419 -12.39 -21.06 -0.73
CA VAL A 419 -11.84 -19.94 -1.51
C VAL A 419 -12.78 -19.61 -2.68
N GLY A 420 -13.24 -20.61 -3.42
CA GLY A 420 -14.14 -20.42 -4.57
C GLY A 420 -15.45 -19.75 -4.18
N ASP A 421 -15.91 -20.01 -2.97
CA ASP A 421 -17.02 -19.33 -2.33
C ASP A 421 -16.81 -17.81 -2.18
N ILE A 422 -15.60 -17.35 -1.82
CA ILE A 422 -15.22 -15.93 -1.75
C ILE A 422 -15.23 -15.31 -3.16
N MET A 423 -14.63 -16.00 -4.14
CA MET A 423 -14.64 -15.57 -5.54
C MET A 423 -16.07 -15.41 -6.08
N THR A 424 -16.96 -16.30 -5.66
CA THR A 424 -18.37 -16.29 -6.03
C THR A 424 -19.12 -15.16 -5.35
N GLU A 425 -18.80 -14.89 -4.10
CA GLU A 425 -19.34 -13.78 -3.30
C GLU A 425 -19.09 -12.41 -3.94
N TYR A 426 -17.95 -12.25 -4.61
CA TYR A 426 -17.58 -11.03 -5.33
C TYR A 426 -17.72 -11.10 -6.85
N ALA A 427 -18.54 -12.05 -7.34
CA ALA A 427 -18.90 -12.23 -8.75
C ALA A 427 -17.72 -12.48 -9.71
N VAL A 428 -16.56 -12.89 -9.20
CA VAL A 428 -15.41 -13.34 -10.00
C VAL A 428 -15.64 -14.76 -10.52
N SER A 429 -16.17 -15.64 -9.67
CA SER A 429 -16.61 -16.98 -10.06
C SER A 429 -18.09 -17.00 -10.36
N ALA A 430 -18.51 -17.74 -11.40
CA ALA A 430 -19.92 -17.93 -11.70
C ALA A 430 -20.59 -18.81 -10.61
N LEU A 431 -21.81 -18.46 -10.22
CA LEU A 431 -22.69 -19.35 -9.46
C LEU A 431 -23.25 -20.42 -10.41
N PRO A 432 -22.96 -21.72 -10.20
CA PRO A 432 -23.63 -22.76 -10.96
C PRO A 432 -25.10 -22.82 -10.51
N THR A 433 -26.01 -22.56 -11.44
CA THR A 433 -27.40 -23.01 -11.32
C THR A 433 -27.47 -24.46 -11.76
N THR A 434 -27.71 -25.36 -10.81
CA THR A 434 -27.97 -26.76 -11.08
C THR A 434 -29.47 -26.95 -11.31
N ASN A 435 -29.85 -27.41 -12.49
CA ASN A 435 -31.18 -27.96 -12.75
C ASN A 435 -31.03 -29.45 -13.04
N GLY A 436 -31.61 -30.30 -12.19
CA GLY A 436 -31.59 -31.76 -12.37
C GLY A 436 -31.92 -32.53 -11.10
N ALA A 437 -32.57 -33.69 -11.26
CA ALA A 437 -32.83 -34.62 -10.17
C ALA A 437 -31.58 -35.49 -9.90
N VAL A 438 -31.39 -35.89 -8.63
CA VAL A 438 -30.41 -36.91 -8.23
C VAL A 438 -30.63 -38.16 -9.10
N GLY A 439 -29.63 -38.52 -9.93
CA GLY A 439 -29.69 -39.68 -10.84
C GLY A 439 -29.70 -39.35 -12.35
N THR A 440 -29.64 -38.07 -12.73
CA THR A 440 -29.41 -37.65 -14.12
C THR A 440 -28.12 -36.81 -14.22
N THR A 441 -27.47 -36.80 -15.38
CA THR A 441 -26.30 -35.92 -15.62
C THR A 441 -26.70 -34.48 -15.33
N PRO A 442 -26.11 -33.82 -14.32
CA PRO A 442 -26.49 -32.45 -13.99
C PRO A 442 -26.13 -31.55 -15.17
N THR A 443 -27.11 -30.75 -15.62
CA THR A 443 -26.80 -29.65 -16.55
C THR A 443 -26.34 -28.48 -15.71
N LEU A 444 -25.07 -28.11 -15.85
CA LEU A 444 -24.53 -26.91 -15.24
C LEU A 444 -24.92 -25.72 -16.12
N ARG A 445 -25.76 -24.84 -15.60
CA ARG A 445 -26.01 -23.52 -16.19
C ARG A 445 -25.38 -22.48 -15.29
N TRP A 446 -24.83 -21.44 -15.87
CA TRP A 446 -24.24 -20.34 -15.12
C TRP A 446 -25.19 -19.16 -15.22
N ASN A 447 -25.56 -18.57 -14.08
CA ASN A 447 -26.23 -17.27 -14.13
C ASN A 447 -25.21 -16.24 -14.58
N GLU A 448 -25.57 -15.46 -15.59
CA GLU A 448 -24.79 -14.33 -16.08
C GLU A 448 -24.57 -13.34 -14.93
N GLN A 449 -23.39 -13.39 -14.30
CA GLN A 449 -22.91 -12.35 -13.40
C GLN A 449 -21.64 -11.76 -13.99
N ASN A 450 -21.79 -10.80 -14.91
CA ASN A 450 -20.77 -9.95 -15.55
C ASN A 450 -19.44 -10.60 -16.04
N ASN A 451 -19.25 -11.91 -15.93
CA ASN A 451 -18.06 -12.63 -16.35
C ASN A 451 -18.19 -13.18 -17.77
N ASP A 452 -19.21 -12.78 -18.52
CA ASP A 452 -19.45 -13.20 -19.89
C ASP A 452 -18.39 -12.63 -20.89
N ASN A 453 -17.32 -12.02 -20.36
CA ASN A 453 -16.08 -11.67 -21.05
C ASN A 453 -14.85 -12.47 -20.64
N SER A 454 -14.90 -13.12 -19.47
CA SER A 454 -13.92 -14.13 -19.11
C SER A 454 -14.12 -15.26 -20.11
N ASN A 455 -13.19 -15.37 -21.05
CA ASN A 455 -13.20 -16.36 -22.12
C ASN A 455 -12.65 -17.72 -21.65
N LEU A 456 -12.25 -17.80 -20.38
CA LEU A 456 -11.62 -18.97 -19.76
C LEU A 456 -12.34 -19.29 -18.45
N TYR A 457 -13.04 -20.42 -18.45
CA TYR A 457 -13.59 -21.00 -17.23
C TYR A 457 -12.85 -22.30 -16.92
N ARG A 458 -12.73 -22.60 -15.64
CA ARG A 458 -12.37 -23.94 -15.18
C ARG A 458 -13.52 -24.48 -14.35
N VAL A 459 -14.06 -25.62 -14.76
CA VAL A 459 -15.15 -26.29 -14.06
C VAL A 459 -14.55 -27.46 -13.29
N LEU A 460 -14.74 -27.44 -11.97
CA LEU A 460 -14.36 -28.52 -11.06
C LEU A 460 -15.64 -29.17 -10.53
N VAL A 461 -15.76 -30.49 -10.68
CA VAL A 461 -16.87 -31.29 -10.15
C VAL A 461 -16.32 -32.23 -9.10
N PHE A 462 -16.96 -32.24 -7.92
CA PHE A 462 -16.57 -33.04 -6.78
C PHE A 462 -17.62 -34.11 -6.48
N ASP A 463 -17.20 -35.31 -6.05
CA ASP A 463 -18.10 -36.32 -5.51
C ASP A 463 -18.51 -36.03 -4.06
N SER A 464 -19.38 -36.87 -3.49
CA SER A 464 -19.82 -36.75 -2.09
C SER A 464 -18.69 -36.93 -1.06
N ALA A 465 -17.57 -37.52 -1.49
CA ALA A 465 -16.37 -37.64 -0.68
C ALA A 465 -15.41 -36.46 -0.91
N TRP A 466 -15.75 -35.46 -1.72
CA TRP A 466 -14.87 -34.35 -2.12
C TRP A 466 -13.61 -34.79 -2.87
N ASN A 467 -13.72 -35.79 -3.75
CA ASN A 467 -12.71 -36.00 -4.79
C ASN A 467 -13.13 -35.25 -6.06
N ILE A 468 -12.19 -34.57 -6.72
CA ILE A 468 -12.40 -34.13 -8.12
C ILE A 468 -12.71 -35.35 -8.99
N VAL A 469 -13.93 -35.39 -9.54
CA VAL A 469 -14.37 -36.42 -10.50
C VAL A 469 -14.41 -35.90 -11.93
N ALA A 470 -14.41 -34.58 -12.11
CA ALA A 470 -14.18 -33.94 -13.40
C ALA A 470 -13.47 -32.59 -13.22
N ASP A 471 -12.53 -32.30 -14.11
CA ASP A 471 -11.82 -31.04 -14.22
C ASP A 471 -11.75 -30.69 -15.71
N SER A 472 -12.27 -29.53 -16.09
CA SER A 472 -12.22 -29.09 -17.49
C SER A 472 -10.80 -28.72 -17.95
N GLY A 473 -9.81 -28.73 -17.04
CA GLY A 473 -8.45 -28.29 -17.30
C GLY A 473 -8.35 -26.77 -17.51
N ALA A 474 -7.16 -26.28 -17.83
CA ALA A 474 -6.88 -24.85 -18.05
C ALA A 474 -7.42 -24.29 -19.38
N ALA A 475 -8.07 -25.12 -20.21
CA ALA A 475 -8.44 -24.80 -21.58
C ALA A 475 -9.89 -25.19 -21.90
N ALA A 476 -10.88 -24.67 -21.15
CA ALA A 476 -12.25 -24.64 -21.66
C ALA A 476 -12.48 -23.29 -22.34
N ALA A 477 -11.93 -23.13 -23.55
CA ALA A 477 -12.32 -22.04 -24.43
C ALA A 477 -13.78 -22.28 -24.88
N ASN A 478 -14.62 -21.25 -24.78
CA ASN A 478 -16.01 -21.19 -25.27
C ASN A 478 -17.08 -22.02 -24.53
N LEU A 479 -17.06 -22.05 -23.19
CA LEU A 479 -18.23 -22.50 -22.42
C LEU A 479 -19.48 -21.59 -22.61
N ILE A 480 -19.29 -20.32 -22.97
CA ILE A 480 -20.39 -19.38 -23.25
C ILE A 480 -21.13 -19.74 -24.56
N ALA A 481 -20.50 -20.47 -25.48
CA ALA A 481 -21.13 -20.88 -26.74
C ALA A 481 -21.98 -22.15 -26.60
N ASP A 482 -21.88 -22.88 -25.48
CA ASP A 482 -22.68 -24.07 -25.21
C ASP A 482 -23.46 -23.89 -23.90
N PRO A 483 -24.76 -23.51 -23.95
CA PRO A 483 -25.60 -23.40 -22.75
C PRO A 483 -25.87 -24.75 -22.06
N ASN A 484 -25.32 -25.86 -22.58
CA ASN A 484 -25.47 -27.20 -22.04
C ASN A 484 -24.10 -27.89 -21.90
N PHE A 485 -23.21 -27.38 -21.03
CA PHE A 485 -22.03 -28.16 -20.66
C PHE A 485 -22.47 -29.47 -20.01
N VAL A 486 -22.28 -30.58 -20.74
CA VAL A 486 -22.50 -31.93 -20.26
C VAL A 486 -21.17 -32.46 -19.76
N ALA A 487 -20.98 -32.50 -18.43
CA ALA A 487 -19.84 -33.20 -17.85
C ALA A 487 -19.87 -34.67 -18.33
N ALA A 488 -18.72 -35.19 -18.78
CA ALA A 488 -18.62 -36.58 -19.20
C ALA A 488 -19.13 -37.51 -18.07
N PRO A 489 -19.90 -38.56 -18.38
CA PRO A 489 -20.40 -39.47 -17.36
C PRO A 489 -19.22 -40.04 -16.56
N VAL A 490 -19.32 -39.98 -15.23
CA VAL A 490 -18.41 -40.72 -14.35
C VAL A 490 -18.54 -42.20 -14.72
N PRO A 491 -17.45 -42.92 -15.04
CA PRO A 491 -17.50 -44.36 -15.19
C PRO A 491 -18.07 -44.93 -13.89
N GLY A 492 -19.26 -45.53 -13.96
CA GLY A 492 -19.84 -46.17 -12.79
C GLY A 492 -18.87 -47.19 -12.22
N PRO A 493 -18.87 -47.44 -10.89
CA PRO A 493 -18.11 -48.53 -10.32
C PRO A 493 -18.48 -49.79 -11.11
N GLY A 494 -17.48 -50.38 -11.79
CA GLY A 494 -17.67 -51.56 -12.62
C GLY A 494 -18.41 -52.62 -11.81
N ALA A 495 -19.50 -53.11 -12.37
CA ALA A 495 -20.30 -54.20 -11.82
C ALA A 495 -19.50 -55.50 -11.73
#